data_AF-S7U709-F1
#
_entry.id   AF-S7U709-F1
#
_cell.length_a   1.000
_cell.length_b   1.000
_cell.length_c   1.000
_cell.angle_alpha   90.00
_cell.angle_beta   90.00
_cell.angle_gamma   90.00
#
_symmetry.space_group_name_H-M   'P 1'
#
loop_
_entity.id
_entity.type
_entity.pdbx_description
1 polymer ?
#
loop_
_entity_poly.entity_id
_entity_poly.type
_entity_poly.pdbx_seq_one_letter_code
_entity_poly.pdbx_strand_id
1 'polypeptide(L)'
;MMNHGGFRKNALTGVMLLFLLCGLAGCSSLKGNDAAGSPAAAGPAPLYYDGFNDILIPGELKPDRDASSTFQSRGFAAGMMVFKGRVDRGSLVAFFKENMAKDNWKLTGSVSTAKTILLFLKETRWCVIAISEGAWQSKAEISVLPSVLNIQNPSSGFDTSPLPEGAFPTN
;
A
#
# COMPACT_ATOMS: atom_id res chain seq x y z
N MET A 1 11.52 22.59 -72.41
CA MET A 1 10.62 22.73 -71.23
C MET A 1 10.78 21.48 -70.38
N MET A 2 11.54 21.59 -69.29
CA MET A 2 11.98 20.46 -68.44
C MET A 2 10.93 20.18 -67.36
N ASN A 3 10.53 18.92 -67.27
CA ASN A 3 9.44 18.42 -66.43
C ASN A 3 9.93 18.18 -64.98
N HIS A 4 9.70 19.15 -64.09
CA HIS A 4 10.09 19.11 -62.66
C HIS A 4 9.05 18.39 -61.75
N GLY A 5 8.36 17.35 -62.24
CA GLY A 5 7.30 16.66 -61.49
C GLY A 5 7.73 15.40 -60.71
N GLY A 6 8.85 14.76 -61.07
CA GLY A 6 9.23 13.45 -60.53
C GLY A 6 10.13 13.46 -59.30
N PHE A 7 10.95 14.50 -59.12
CA PHE A 7 12.02 14.50 -58.11
C PHE A 7 11.50 14.66 -56.67
N ARG A 8 10.38 15.36 -56.48
CA ARG A 8 9.81 15.67 -55.15
C ARG A 8 9.14 14.47 -54.48
N LYS A 9 8.59 13.53 -55.27
CA LYS A 9 7.93 12.33 -54.73
C LYS A 9 8.97 11.29 -54.28
N ASN A 10 10.03 11.09 -55.06
CA ASN A 10 11.10 10.15 -54.74
C ASN A 10 11.92 10.60 -53.51
N ALA A 11 12.09 11.91 -53.32
CA ALA A 11 12.72 12.45 -52.11
C ALA A 11 11.85 12.26 -50.85
N LEU A 12 10.52 12.40 -50.96
CA LEU A 12 9.61 12.23 -49.82
C LEU A 12 9.50 10.75 -49.39
N THR A 13 9.46 9.82 -50.35
CA THR A 13 9.46 8.37 -50.09
C THR A 13 10.78 7.92 -49.49
N GLY A 14 11.91 8.51 -49.90
CA GLY A 14 13.23 8.23 -49.33
C GLY A 14 13.35 8.63 -47.86
N VAL A 15 12.82 9.80 -47.47
CA VAL A 15 12.84 10.28 -46.08
C VAL A 15 11.94 9.44 -45.17
N MET A 16 10.78 9.00 -45.66
CA MET A 16 9.87 8.13 -44.90
C MET A 16 10.46 6.72 -44.69
N LEU A 17 11.17 6.16 -45.69
CA LEU A 17 11.85 4.87 -45.56
C LEU A 17 13.04 4.96 -44.60
N LEU A 18 13.77 6.08 -44.59
CA LEU A 18 14.88 6.33 -43.66
C LEU A 18 14.40 6.46 -42.20
N PHE A 19 13.26 7.11 -41.96
CA PHE A 19 12.66 7.20 -40.63
C PHE A 19 12.15 5.84 -40.11
N LEU A 20 11.63 4.98 -41.00
CA LEU A 20 11.16 3.64 -40.66
C LEU A 20 12.33 2.69 -40.32
N LEU A 21 13.48 2.83 -41.00
CA LEU A 21 14.70 2.06 -40.75
C LEU A 21 15.40 2.46 -39.44
N CYS A 22 15.35 3.74 -39.04
CA CYS A 22 15.87 4.19 -37.74
C CYS A 22 15.03 3.72 -36.54
N GLY A 23 13.75 3.35 -36.74
CA GLY A 23 12.86 2.91 -35.67
C GLY A 23 13.11 1.49 -35.14
N LEU A 24 13.91 0.67 -35.83
CA LEU A 24 14.18 -0.73 -35.48
C LEU A 24 15.55 -0.94 -34.81
N ALA A 25 16.38 0.10 -34.70
CA ALA A 25 17.67 0.06 -33.98
C ALA A 25 17.55 0.55 -32.52
N GLY A 26 16.39 0.33 -31.88
CA GLY A 26 16.11 0.68 -30.49
C GLY A 26 16.45 -0.43 -29.51
N CYS A 27 17.70 -0.42 -29.02
CA CYS A 27 18.20 -1.01 -27.76
C CYS A 27 18.03 -2.52 -27.51
N SER A 28 18.98 -3.31 -28.02
CA SER A 28 19.40 -4.56 -27.36
C SER A 28 20.74 -4.36 -26.64
N SER A 29 20.73 -4.66 -25.33
CA SER A 29 21.88 -5.05 -24.51
C SER A 29 22.87 -3.97 -24.02
N LEU A 30 22.72 -3.60 -22.75
CA LEU A 30 23.83 -3.17 -21.89
C LEU A 30 23.82 -4.03 -20.63
N LYS A 31 24.53 -5.15 -20.70
CA LYS A 31 25.04 -5.90 -19.54
C LYS A 31 26.36 -5.24 -19.16
N GLY A 32 26.32 -4.39 -18.13
CA GLY A 32 27.50 -3.73 -17.55
C GLY A 32 27.20 -3.40 -16.11
N ASN A 33 27.72 -4.23 -15.21
CA ASN A 33 27.74 -4.01 -13.78
C ASN A 33 28.81 -2.94 -13.48
N ASP A 34 28.41 -1.71 -13.19
CA ASP A 34 29.18 -0.78 -12.38
C ASP A 34 28.25 0.25 -11.71
N ALA A 35 28.49 0.43 -10.43
CA ALA A 35 27.72 1.23 -9.51
C ALA A 35 27.77 2.72 -9.86
N ALA A 36 26.64 3.28 -10.27
CA ALA A 36 26.31 4.69 -10.11
C ALA A 36 24.80 4.84 -10.32
N GLY A 37 24.02 4.45 -9.30
CA GLY A 37 22.60 4.71 -9.27
C GLY A 37 22.37 6.22 -9.22
N SER A 38 22.00 6.79 -10.37
CA SER A 38 21.28 8.06 -10.46
C SER A 38 20.15 8.03 -9.42
N PRO A 39 19.96 9.08 -8.60
CA PRO A 39 18.87 9.07 -7.62
C PRO A 39 17.57 8.97 -8.40
N ALA A 40 16.91 7.82 -8.33
CA ALA A 40 15.48 7.75 -8.53
C ALA A 40 14.89 8.87 -7.67
N ALA A 41 14.09 9.75 -8.27
CA ALA A 41 13.45 10.85 -7.56
C ALA A 41 12.94 10.31 -6.23
N ALA A 42 13.58 10.74 -5.15
CA ALA A 42 13.30 10.22 -3.83
C ALA A 42 11.87 10.62 -3.50
N GLY A 43 10.95 9.68 -3.66
CA GLY A 43 9.64 9.76 -3.03
C GLY A 43 9.84 10.07 -1.54
N PRO A 44 8.88 10.74 -0.87
CA PRO A 44 9.06 11.10 0.52
C PRO A 44 9.48 9.86 1.33
N ALA A 45 10.48 10.03 2.19
CA ALA A 45 10.97 8.93 3.01
C ALA A 45 9.81 8.35 3.85
N PRO A 46 9.73 7.02 4.03
CA PRO A 46 8.79 6.43 4.97
C PRO A 46 8.95 7.01 6.38
N LEU A 47 7.84 7.24 7.07
CA LEU A 47 7.80 7.88 8.39
C LEU A 47 7.00 7.05 9.39
N TYR A 48 7.32 7.19 10.67
CA TYR A 48 6.48 6.71 11.77
C TYR A 48 5.40 7.74 12.09
N TYR A 49 4.21 7.27 12.46
CA TYR A 49 3.15 8.14 12.94
C TYR A 49 3.34 8.44 14.43
N ASP A 50 2.99 9.65 14.86
CA ASP A 50 3.14 10.08 16.26
C ASP A 50 2.50 9.07 17.22
N GLY A 51 3.32 8.49 18.10
CA GLY A 51 2.89 7.50 19.09
C GLY A 51 2.93 6.04 18.66
N PHE A 52 3.30 5.75 17.40
CA PHE A 52 3.45 4.40 16.86
C PHE A 52 4.83 4.25 16.20
N ASN A 53 5.83 3.93 17.01
CA ASN A 53 7.24 3.81 16.57
C ASN A 53 7.57 2.47 15.89
N ASP A 54 6.57 1.61 15.69
CA ASP A 54 6.74 0.26 15.17
C ASP A 54 5.77 -0.06 14.02
N ILE A 55 5.22 0.98 13.39
CA ILE A 55 4.41 0.89 12.18
C ILE A 55 4.94 1.94 11.20
N LEU A 56 5.71 1.46 10.24
CA LEU A 56 6.24 2.32 9.18
C LEU A 56 5.15 2.66 8.17
N ILE A 57 5.04 3.94 7.80
CA ILE A 57 4.09 4.45 6.81
C ILE A 57 4.85 4.77 5.51
N PRO A 58 4.40 4.30 4.33
CA PRO A 58 4.99 4.71 3.06
C PRO A 58 4.90 6.23 2.89
N GLY A 59 5.99 6.91 2.56
CA GLY A 59 6.00 8.39 2.49
C GLY A 59 5.17 8.99 1.35
N GLU A 60 4.78 8.17 0.38
CA GLU A 60 3.78 8.53 -0.65
C GLU A 60 2.37 8.75 -0.09
N LEU A 61 2.10 8.23 1.12
CA LEU A 61 0.82 8.41 1.79
C LEU A 61 0.85 9.64 2.70
N LYS A 62 -0.19 10.46 2.62
CA LYS A 62 -0.41 11.62 3.49
C LYS A 62 -1.42 11.28 4.58
N PRO A 63 -1.19 11.69 5.84
CA PRO A 63 -2.14 11.46 6.93
C PRO A 63 -3.40 12.30 6.73
N ASP A 64 -4.55 11.69 6.96
CA ASP A 64 -5.85 12.34 7.07
C ASP A 64 -6.16 12.53 8.56
N ARG A 65 -5.83 13.70 9.10
CA ARG A 65 -5.91 13.98 10.54
C ARG A 65 -7.36 14.05 11.03
N ASP A 66 -8.31 14.44 10.17
CA ASP A 66 -9.74 14.51 10.51
C ASP A 66 -10.34 13.10 10.64
N ALA A 67 -9.86 12.15 9.84
CA ALA A 67 -10.27 10.76 9.91
C ALA A 67 -9.41 9.91 10.87
N SER A 68 -8.38 10.49 11.49
CA SER A 68 -7.48 9.80 12.40
C SER A 68 -7.78 10.16 13.86
N SER A 69 -7.81 9.14 14.72
CA SER A 69 -7.98 9.31 16.17
C SER A 69 -7.01 8.39 16.90
N THR A 70 -6.17 8.98 17.73
CA THR A 70 -5.15 8.25 18.49
C THR A 70 -5.26 8.57 19.96
N PHE A 71 -5.14 7.53 20.78
CA PHE A 71 -5.14 7.60 22.23
C PHE A 71 -3.86 6.99 22.76
N GLN A 72 -3.18 7.72 23.63
CA GLN A 72 -1.96 7.27 24.29
C GLN A 72 -2.15 7.35 25.80
N SER A 73 -1.76 6.28 26.49
CA SER A 73 -1.74 6.20 27.95
C SER A 73 -0.36 5.73 28.42
N ARG A 74 -0.12 5.78 29.74
CA ARG A 74 1.10 5.27 30.39
C ARG A 74 1.17 3.74 30.24
N GLY A 75 1.67 3.28 29.10
CA GLY A 75 1.94 1.87 28.82
C GLY A 75 1.35 1.33 27.52
N PHE A 76 0.46 2.05 26.83
CA PHE A 76 -0.03 1.63 25.52
C PHE A 76 -0.49 2.80 24.64
N ALA A 77 -0.39 2.60 23.33
CA ALA A 77 -0.99 3.45 22.30
C ALA A 77 -2.03 2.62 21.53
N ALA A 78 -3.19 3.22 21.30
CA ALA A 78 -4.29 2.64 20.55
C ALA A 78 -4.91 3.73 19.65
N GLY A 79 -5.55 3.34 18.56
CA GLY A 79 -6.16 4.33 17.67
C GLY A 79 -6.37 3.82 16.27
N MET A 80 -6.97 4.69 15.47
CA MET A 80 -7.16 4.52 14.04
C MET A 80 -6.46 5.67 13.32
N MET A 81 -5.57 5.34 12.39
CA MET A 81 -4.85 6.29 11.56
C MET A 81 -5.26 6.05 10.12
N VAL A 82 -5.60 7.12 9.41
CA VAL A 82 -6.04 7.04 8.01
C VAL A 82 -5.05 7.80 7.16
N PHE A 83 -4.63 7.15 6.07
CA PHE A 83 -3.67 7.73 5.13
C PHE A 83 -4.18 7.59 3.70
N LYS A 84 -3.87 8.59 2.86
CA LYS A 84 -4.29 8.63 1.45
C LYS A 84 -3.12 8.97 0.55
N GLY A 85 -3.02 8.32 -0.60
CA GLY A 85 -1.95 8.59 -1.57
C GLY A 85 -2.14 7.87 -2.90
N ARG A 86 -1.25 8.14 -3.85
CA ARG A 86 -1.31 7.57 -5.20
C ARG A 86 -0.38 6.35 -5.31
N VAL A 87 -0.67 5.33 -4.52
CA VAL A 87 0.09 4.08 -4.49
C VAL A 87 -0.84 2.93 -4.81
N ASP A 88 -0.38 2.01 -5.65
CA ASP A 88 -1.11 0.79 -5.99
C ASP A 88 -1.38 -0.09 -4.74
N ARG A 89 -2.54 -0.74 -4.70
CA ARG A 89 -2.95 -1.61 -3.59
C ARG A 89 -1.95 -2.74 -3.34
N GLY A 90 -1.44 -3.40 -4.38
CA GLY A 90 -0.47 -4.49 -4.26
C GLY A 90 0.84 -4.01 -3.64
N SER A 91 1.30 -2.83 -4.05
CA SER A 91 2.49 -2.18 -3.49
C SER A 91 2.34 -1.87 -2.00
N LEU A 92 1.18 -1.35 -1.58
CA LEU A 92 0.89 -1.13 -0.16
C LEU A 92 0.86 -2.43 0.65
N VAL A 93 0.23 -3.48 0.11
CA VAL A 93 0.17 -4.80 0.77
C VAL A 93 1.57 -5.37 0.96
N ALA A 94 2.42 -5.34 -0.08
CA ALA A 94 3.79 -5.81 -0.01
C ALA A 94 4.60 -5.00 1.01
N PHE A 95 4.50 -3.68 0.96
CA PHE A 95 5.18 -2.77 1.89
C PHE A 95 4.84 -3.08 3.36
N PHE A 96 3.55 -3.22 3.69
CA PHE A 96 3.16 -3.49 5.07
C PHE A 96 3.59 -4.88 5.52
N LYS A 97 3.44 -5.92 4.68
CA LYS A 97 3.89 -7.28 5.03
C LYS A 97 5.40 -7.32 5.34
N GLU A 98 6.20 -6.62 4.55
CA GLU A 98 7.66 -6.62 4.73
C GLU A 98 8.08 -5.81 5.97
N ASN A 99 7.59 -4.57 6.11
CA ASN A 99 8.05 -3.68 7.18
C ASN A 99 7.46 -4.06 8.55
N MET A 100 6.21 -4.53 8.61
CA MET A 100 5.64 -5.03 9.85
C MET A 100 6.42 -6.25 10.37
N ALA A 101 6.87 -7.14 9.48
CA ALA A 101 7.69 -8.29 9.88
C ALA A 101 9.04 -7.88 10.46
N LYS A 102 9.69 -6.83 9.92
CA LYS A 102 10.94 -6.27 10.47
C LYS A 102 10.75 -5.74 11.90
N ASP A 103 9.58 -5.20 12.19
CA ASP A 103 9.20 -4.69 13.52
C ASP A 103 8.59 -5.77 14.44
N ASN A 104 8.77 -7.06 14.14
CA ASN A 104 8.29 -8.22 14.90
C ASN A 104 6.77 -8.40 14.98
N TRP A 105 6.02 -7.81 14.05
CA TRP A 105 4.60 -8.11 13.91
C TRP A 105 4.39 -9.42 13.15
N LYS A 106 3.54 -10.29 13.68
CA LYS A 106 3.19 -11.56 13.04
C LYS A 106 1.90 -11.41 12.25
N LEU A 107 1.93 -11.71 10.95
CA LEU A 107 0.72 -11.78 10.14
C LEU A 107 -0.12 -12.98 10.59
N THR A 108 -1.30 -12.73 11.16
CA THR A 108 -2.23 -13.77 11.65
C THR A 108 -3.32 -14.07 10.64
N GLY A 109 -3.62 -13.14 9.73
CA GLY A 109 -4.61 -13.33 8.68
C GLY A 109 -4.55 -12.27 7.60
N SER A 110 -5.05 -12.61 6.42
CA SER A 110 -5.26 -11.65 5.34
C SER A 110 -6.50 -11.99 4.54
N VAL A 111 -7.30 -10.99 4.21
CA VAL A 111 -8.49 -11.13 3.35
C VAL A 111 -8.34 -10.13 2.20
N SER A 112 -8.45 -10.61 0.96
CA SER A 112 -8.38 -9.76 -0.23
C SER A 112 -9.68 -9.89 -1.03
N THR A 113 -10.54 -8.88 -0.94
CA THR A 113 -11.76 -8.74 -1.75
C THR A 113 -11.83 -7.31 -2.31
N ALA A 114 -12.93 -6.57 -2.09
CA ALA A 114 -13.05 -5.17 -2.50
C ALA A 114 -12.06 -4.26 -1.76
N LYS A 115 -11.72 -4.62 -0.52
CA LYS A 115 -10.60 -4.09 0.25
C LYS A 115 -9.69 -5.23 0.65
N THR A 116 -8.40 -4.94 0.82
CA THR A 116 -7.45 -5.89 1.42
C THR A 116 -7.29 -5.58 2.90
N ILE A 117 -7.56 -6.56 3.75
CA ILE A 117 -7.40 -6.46 5.20
C ILE A 117 -6.23 -7.37 5.59
N LEU A 118 -5.28 -6.82 6.35
CA LEU A 118 -4.16 -7.55 6.94
C LEU A 118 -4.29 -7.48 8.46
N LEU A 119 -4.22 -8.63 9.13
CA LEU A 119 -4.27 -8.73 10.58
C LEU A 119 -2.89 -9.11 11.09
N PHE A 120 -2.37 -8.30 12.00
CA PHE A 120 -1.08 -8.49 12.64
C PHE A 120 -1.22 -8.55 14.15
N LEU A 121 -0.41 -9.40 14.78
CA LEU A 121 -0.31 -9.53 16.23
C LEU A 121 1.15 -9.36 16.67
N LYS A 122 1.36 -8.52 17.67
CA LYS A 122 2.65 -8.33 18.34
C LYS A 122 2.43 -8.32 19.83
N GLU A 123 2.93 -9.35 20.52
CA GLU A 123 2.71 -9.57 21.96
C GLU A 123 1.22 -9.51 22.31
N THR A 124 0.77 -8.41 22.93
CA THR A 124 -0.62 -8.14 23.32
C THR A 124 -1.23 -6.97 22.54
N ARG A 125 -0.79 -6.73 21.30
CA ARG A 125 -1.31 -5.66 20.43
C ARG A 125 -1.74 -6.22 19.09
N TRP A 126 -2.96 -5.91 18.71
CA TRP A 126 -3.51 -6.13 17.38
C TRP A 126 -3.26 -4.90 16.51
N CYS A 127 -2.85 -5.13 15.26
CA CYS A 127 -2.83 -4.14 14.21
C CYS A 127 -3.63 -4.65 13.02
N VAL A 128 -4.65 -3.91 12.63
CA VAL A 128 -5.51 -4.19 11.48
C VAL A 128 -5.25 -3.13 10.44
N ILE A 129 -4.80 -3.54 9.26
CA ILE A 129 -4.54 -2.65 8.13
C ILE A 129 -5.55 -2.95 7.04
N ALA A 130 -6.44 -2.00 6.76
CA ALA A 130 -7.41 -2.08 5.68
C ALA A 130 -7.00 -1.14 4.54
N ILE A 131 -6.78 -1.71 3.37
CA ILE A 131 -6.36 -1.00 2.16
C ILE A 131 -7.51 -1.04 1.17
N SER A 132 -7.97 0.15 0.77
CA SER A 132 -9.03 0.35 -0.20
C SER A 132 -8.53 1.23 -1.34
N GLU A 133 -9.03 0.98 -2.54
CA GLU A 133 -8.64 1.71 -3.73
C GLU A 133 -9.84 2.54 -4.20
N GLY A 134 -9.67 3.86 -4.23
CA GLY A 134 -10.66 4.79 -4.76
C GLY A 134 -10.36 5.15 -6.22
N ALA A 135 -11.23 5.95 -6.84
CA ALA A 135 -11.07 6.35 -8.24
C ALA A 135 -9.78 7.14 -8.54
N TRP A 136 -9.22 7.83 -7.54
CA TRP A 136 -8.08 8.75 -7.70
C TRP A 136 -6.90 8.46 -6.76
N GLN A 137 -7.18 7.84 -5.62
CA GLN A 137 -6.21 7.61 -4.55
C GLN A 137 -6.55 6.32 -3.81
N SER A 138 -5.52 5.67 -3.31
CA SER A 138 -5.65 4.57 -2.35
C SER A 138 -5.73 5.13 -0.94
N LYS A 139 -6.48 4.43 -0.09
CA LYS A 139 -6.65 4.73 1.33
C LYS A 139 -6.20 3.53 2.15
N ALA A 140 -5.30 3.78 3.10
CA ALA A 140 -4.87 2.82 4.11
C ALA A 140 -5.40 3.25 5.48
N GLU A 141 -6.20 2.40 6.11
CA GLU A 141 -6.70 2.56 7.47
C GLU A 141 -5.93 1.60 8.37
N ILE A 142 -5.28 2.13 9.39
CA ILE A 142 -4.43 1.37 10.31
C ILE A 142 -5.03 1.52 11.70
N SER A 143 -5.56 0.42 12.24
CA SER A 143 -6.16 0.38 13.58
C SER A 143 -5.29 -0.45 14.51
N VAL A 144 -4.86 0.14 15.62
CA VAL A 144 -4.06 -0.52 16.65
C VAL A 144 -4.88 -0.60 17.93
N LEU A 145 -4.99 -1.80 18.48
CA LEU A 145 -5.77 -2.10 19.66
C LEU A 145 -4.98 -3.03 20.59
N PRO A 146 -4.97 -2.81 21.91
CA PRO A 146 -4.45 -3.82 22.83
C PRO A 146 -5.38 -5.04 22.84
N SER A 147 -4.81 -6.25 22.85
CA SER A 147 -5.56 -7.51 22.93
C SER A 147 -6.19 -7.71 24.31
N VAL A 148 -5.58 -7.13 25.34
CA VAL A 148 -6.13 -7.00 26.68
C VAL A 148 -6.31 -5.52 26.95
N LEU A 149 -7.52 -5.02 26.76
CA LEU A 149 -7.91 -3.81 27.46
C LEU A 149 -8.05 -4.24 28.92
N ASN A 150 -7.10 -3.88 29.79
CA ASN A 150 -7.33 -3.95 31.23
C ASN A 150 -8.33 -2.83 31.57
N ILE A 151 -9.58 -3.01 31.13
CA ILE A 151 -10.71 -2.22 31.59
C ILE A 151 -10.79 -2.60 33.06
N GLN A 152 -10.46 -1.68 33.95
CA GLN A 152 -10.72 -1.83 35.38
C GLN A 152 -12.24 -1.78 35.64
N ASN A 153 -12.97 -2.72 35.05
CA ASN A 153 -14.31 -3.24 35.37
C ASN A 153 -14.69 -4.30 34.29
N PRO A 154 -14.45 -5.61 34.51
CA PRO A 154 -14.71 -6.67 33.54
C PRO A 154 -16.18 -7.12 33.52
N SER A 155 -17.16 -6.23 33.66
CA SER A 155 -18.58 -6.63 33.69
C SER A 155 -19.23 -6.85 32.31
N SER A 156 -18.44 -6.87 31.24
CA SER A 156 -18.95 -7.22 29.90
C SER A 156 -17.85 -7.79 29.03
N GLY A 157 -17.29 -8.93 29.47
CA GLY A 157 -16.69 -9.85 28.53
C GLY A 157 -17.71 -10.16 27.43
N PHE A 158 -17.25 -10.16 26.17
CA PHE A 158 -18.03 -10.72 25.06
C PHE A 158 -18.23 -12.20 25.37
N ASP A 159 -19.39 -12.51 25.97
CA ASP A 159 -19.73 -13.86 26.38
C ASP A 159 -19.79 -14.73 25.13
N THR A 160 -18.73 -15.50 24.93
CA THR A 160 -18.64 -16.49 23.84
C THR A 160 -19.22 -17.82 24.30
N SER A 161 -20.19 -17.77 25.23
CA SER A 161 -20.99 -18.93 25.60
C SER A 161 -21.65 -19.49 24.34
N PRO A 162 -21.53 -20.80 24.07
CA PRO A 162 -22.28 -21.44 23.01
C PRO A 162 -23.77 -21.13 23.18
N LEU A 163 -24.46 -20.82 22.10
CA LEU A 163 -25.92 -20.67 22.14
C LEU A 163 -26.53 -21.95 22.73
N PRO A 164 -27.51 -21.85 23.65
CA PRO A 164 -28.14 -23.02 24.23
C PRO A 164 -28.74 -23.90 23.12
N GLU A 165 -28.37 -25.18 23.11
CA GLU A 165 -28.99 -26.19 22.23
C GLU A 165 -30.51 -26.20 22.48
N GLY A 166 -31.28 -25.76 21.47
CA GLY A 166 -32.74 -25.61 21.56
C GLY A 166 -33.27 -24.23 21.17
N ALA A 167 -32.41 -23.26 20.84
CA ALA A 167 -32.82 -21.91 20.41
C ALA A 167 -33.44 -21.83 18.99
N PHE A 168 -33.56 -22.94 18.27
CA PHE A 168 -34.24 -22.98 16.98
C PHE A 168 -35.65 -23.56 17.17
N PRO A 169 -36.71 -22.84 16.79
CA PRO A 169 -38.05 -23.42 16.78
C PRO A 169 -38.07 -24.55 15.75
N THR A 170 -38.32 -25.77 16.23
CA THR A 170 -38.68 -26.90 15.37
C THR A 170 -40.01 -26.56 14.71
N ASN A 171 -40.02 -26.52 13.37
CA ASN A 171 -41.25 -26.46 12.58
C ASN A 171 -42.04 -27.78 12.77
#